data_AF-A0A7S4MK23-F1
#
_entry.id   AF-A0A7S4MK23-F1
#
_cell.length_a   1.000
_cell.length_b   1.000
_cell.length_c   1.000
_cell.angle_alpha   90.00
_cell.angle_beta   90.00
_cell.angle_gamma   90.00
#
_symmetry.space_group_name_H-M   'P 1'
#
loop_
_entity.id
_entity.type
_entity.pdbx_description
1 polymer ?
#
loop_
_entity_poly.entity_id
_entity_poly.type
_entity_poly.pdbx_seq_one_letter_code
_entity_poly.pdbx_strand_id
1 'polypeptide(L)'
;EWEEVERKRKEGEEAAEGVEEEAERILAEQERLINRMVAEVTALFDRMHVLVIGPGLGRCPLVLRAAARIISAAREISLPLVIDADGLYLLTLEEHAELVAGYRGLVLTPNAVEVRRLAQGLGGNYAKIHPDKEIGDMDGEELTLTAFDRATEGNVVVKKGHHDILFSVSVER
;
A
#
# COMPACT_ATOMS: atom_id res chain seq x y z
N GLU A 1 -32.87 -44.01 -2.85
CA GLU A 1 -31.48 -43.59 -3.19
C GLU A 1 -31.45 -42.22 -3.85
N TRP A 2 -32.13 -42.01 -5.00
CA TRP A 2 -32.14 -40.72 -5.70
C TRP A 2 -32.70 -39.52 -4.91
N GLU A 3 -33.82 -39.68 -4.21
CA GLU A 3 -34.41 -38.60 -3.39
C GLU A 3 -33.51 -38.19 -2.21
N GLU A 4 -32.73 -39.13 -1.67
CA GLU A 4 -31.79 -38.84 -0.58
C GLU A 4 -30.57 -38.05 -1.09
N VAL A 5 -30.14 -38.31 -2.32
CA VAL A 5 -29.07 -37.57 -3.00
C VAL A 5 -29.53 -36.13 -3.29
N GLU A 6 -30.75 -35.93 -3.80
CA GLU A 6 -31.31 -34.58 -4.02
C GLU A 6 -31.47 -33.79 -2.73
N ARG A 7 -31.96 -34.43 -1.66
CA ARG A 7 -32.07 -33.78 -0.34
C ARG A 7 -30.71 -33.33 0.18
N LYS A 8 -29.70 -34.19 0.15
CA LYS A 8 -28.33 -33.84 0.58
C LYS A 8 -27.72 -32.73 -0.27
N ARG A 9 -28.02 -32.71 -1.58
CA ARG A 9 -27.57 -31.65 -2.48
C ARG A 9 -28.22 -30.31 -2.11
N LYS A 10 -29.53 -30.29 -1.90
CA LYS A 10 -30.28 -29.07 -1.54
C LYS A 10 -29.84 -28.51 -0.18
N GLU A 11 -29.63 -29.38 0.81
CA GLU A 11 -29.08 -28.99 2.12
C GLU A 11 -27.66 -28.39 1.99
N GLY A 12 -26.84 -28.90 1.08
CA GLY A 12 -25.53 -28.34 0.78
C GLY A 12 -25.58 -26.97 0.10
N GLU A 13 -26.53 -26.77 -0.82
CA GLU A 13 -26.76 -25.48 -1.51
C GLU A 13 -27.26 -24.41 -0.53
N GLU A 14 -28.26 -24.72 0.32
CA GLU A 14 -28.78 -23.78 1.34
C GLU A 14 -27.72 -23.43 2.40
N ALA A 15 -26.87 -24.39 2.80
CA ALA A 15 -25.76 -24.13 3.72
C ALA A 15 -24.67 -23.24 3.10
N ALA A 16 -24.39 -23.40 1.80
CA ALA A 16 -23.45 -22.54 1.08
C ALA A 16 -23.97 -21.11 0.95
N GLU A 17 -25.26 -20.94 0.62
CA GLU A 17 -25.93 -19.64 0.54
C GLU A 17 -25.88 -18.90 1.89
N GLY A 18 -26.15 -19.59 3.00
CA GLY A 18 -26.05 -18.99 4.34
C GLY A 18 -24.63 -18.54 4.73
N VAL A 19 -23.59 -19.24 4.26
CA VAL A 19 -22.19 -18.84 4.48
C VAL A 19 -21.81 -17.63 3.63
N GLU A 20 -22.30 -17.57 2.39
CA GLU A 20 -22.07 -16.44 1.48
C GLU A 20 -22.72 -15.16 2.04
N GLU A 21 -23.98 -15.22 2.49
CA GLU A 21 -24.66 -14.07 3.11
C GLU A 21 -23.92 -13.54 4.34
N GLU A 22 -23.39 -14.42 5.19
CA GLU A 22 -22.62 -14.00 6.37
C GLU A 22 -21.28 -13.36 5.98
N ALA A 23 -20.60 -13.90 4.96
CA ALA A 23 -19.38 -13.31 4.43
C ALA A 23 -19.63 -11.91 3.87
N GLU A 24 -20.71 -11.70 3.12
CA GLU A 24 -21.11 -10.39 2.61
C GLU A 24 -21.38 -9.38 3.74
N ARG A 25 -22.08 -9.81 4.80
CA ARG A 25 -22.33 -8.96 5.98
C ARG A 25 -21.03 -8.54 6.66
N ILE A 26 -20.09 -9.46 6.83
CA ILE A 26 -18.78 -9.18 7.42
C ILE A 26 -18.01 -8.18 6.56
N LEU A 27 -17.98 -8.39 5.23
CA LEU A 27 -17.31 -7.47 4.31
C LEU A 27 -17.93 -6.07 4.34
N ALA A 28 -19.26 -5.98 4.39
CA ALA A 28 -19.96 -4.71 4.49
C ALA A 28 -19.62 -3.94 5.78
N GLU A 29 -19.55 -4.63 6.93
CA GLU A 29 -19.15 -3.97 8.18
C GLU A 29 -17.66 -3.60 8.17
N GLN A 30 -16.78 -4.43 7.61
CA GLN A 30 -15.38 -4.08 7.42
C GLN A 30 -15.22 -2.81 6.59
N GLU A 31 -15.95 -2.70 5.48
CA GLU A 31 -15.92 -1.51 4.62
C GLU A 31 -16.49 -0.29 5.35
N ARG A 32 -17.53 -0.46 6.17
CA ARG A 32 -18.08 0.61 7.01
C ARG A 32 -17.07 1.13 8.02
N LEU A 33 -16.32 0.23 8.67
CA LEU A 33 -15.26 0.60 9.62
C LEU A 33 -14.11 1.32 8.94
N ILE A 34 -13.69 0.85 7.76
CA ILE A 34 -12.66 1.50 6.95
C ILE A 34 -13.10 2.92 6.57
N ASN A 35 -14.31 3.07 6.04
CA ASN A 35 -14.86 4.38 5.67
C ASN A 35 -14.92 5.35 6.85
N ARG A 36 -15.28 4.86 8.04
CA ARG A 36 -15.27 5.68 9.26
C ARG A 36 -13.86 6.16 9.61
N MET A 37 -12.88 5.25 9.66
CA MET A 37 -11.48 5.61 9.97
C MET A 37 -10.93 6.63 8.97
N VAL A 38 -11.20 6.43 7.67
CA VAL A 38 -10.78 7.36 6.63
C VAL A 38 -11.43 8.73 6.84
N ALA A 39 -12.75 8.78 7.03
CA ALA A 39 -13.48 10.04 7.21
C ALA A 39 -13.04 10.84 8.45
N GLU A 40 -12.78 10.16 9.56
CA GLU A 40 -12.31 10.80 10.79
C GLU A 40 -10.95 11.49 10.60
N VAL A 41 -10.03 10.85 9.87
CA VAL A 41 -8.70 11.40 9.62
C VAL A 41 -8.74 12.49 8.54
N THR A 42 -9.47 12.26 7.44
CA THR A 42 -9.53 13.22 6.32
C THR A 42 -10.26 14.51 6.71
N ALA A 43 -11.21 14.46 7.64
CA ALA A 43 -11.87 15.66 8.17
C ALA A 43 -10.92 16.64 8.90
N LEU A 44 -9.70 16.20 9.20
CA LEU A 44 -8.68 17.01 9.85
C LEU A 44 -7.70 17.65 8.85
N PHE A 45 -7.71 17.25 7.57
CA PHE A 45 -6.69 17.61 6.57
C PHE A 45 -6.50 19.11 6.39
N ASP A 46 -7.57 19.90 6.35
CA ASP A 46 -7.50 21.36 6.15
C ASP A 46 -6.73 22.09 7.26
N ARG A 47 -6.50 21.44 8.41
CA ARG A 47 -5.75 21.98 9.54
C ARG A 47 -4.38 21.34 9.72
N MET A 48 -4.02 20.36 8.88
CA MET A 48 -2.73 19.68 8.93
C MET A 48 -1.74 20.34 7.98
N HIS A 49 -0.51 20.52 8.44
CA HIS A 49 0.62 20.93 7.58
C HIS A 49 1.37 19.73 7.01
N VAL A 50 1.39 18.63 7.77
CA VAL A 50 2.10 17.38 7.46
C VAL A 50 1.30 16.24 8.08
N LEU A 51 1.23 15.10 7.39
CA LEU A 51 0.72 13.85 7.93
C LEU A 51 1.88 12.87 8.15
N VAL A 52 1.86 12.13 9.27
CA VAL A 52 2.86 11.09 9.56
C VAL A 52 2.13 9.75 9.67
N ILE A 53 2.55 8.77 8.87
CA ILE A 53 1.98 7.42 8.84
C ILE A 53 3.06 6.42 9.24
N GLY A 54 2.75 5.56 10.22
CA GLY A 54 3.66 4.48 10.61
C GLY A 54 3.72 4.19 12.11
N PRO A 55 4.11 5.16 12.95
CA PRO A 55 4.24 4.95 14.38
C PRO A 55 2.92 4.47 14.99
N GLY A 56 2.90 3.25 15.55
CA GLY A 56 1.70 2.66 16.15
C GLY A 56 0.61 2.23 15.16
N LEU A 57 0.87 2.23 13.84
CA LEU A 57 -0.11 1.81 12.83
C LEU A 57 -0.43 0.31 12.94
N GLY A 58 0.58 -0.52 13.19
CA GLY A 58 0.44 -1.97 13.18
C GLY A 58 0.18 -2.54 11.79
N ARG A 59 -0.13 -3.84 11.72
CA ARG A 59 -0.34 -4.58 10.45
C ARG A 59 -1.70 -5.24 10.34
N CYS A 60 -2.69 -4.73 11.06
CA CYS A 60 -4.06 -5.21 10.92
C CYS A 60 -4.57 -4.87 9.50
N PRO A 61 -5.09 -5.83 8.71
CA PRO A 61 -5.50 -5.58 7.32
C PRO A 61 -6.50 -4.44 7.17
N LEU A 62 -7.45 -4.28 8.09
CA LEU A 62 -8.42 -3.18 8.06
C LEU A 62 -7.76 -1.81 8.24
N VAL A 63 -6.79 -1.73 9.14
CA VAL A 63 -6.05 -0.49 9.42
C VAL A 63 -5.14 -0.14 8.24
N LEU A 64 -4.47 -1.13 7.64
CA LEU A 64 -3.63 -0.93 6.46
C LEU A 64 -4.47 -0.45 5.25
N ARG A 65 -5.64 -1.04 4.99
CA ARG A 65 -6.56 -0.57 3.94
C ARG A 65 -7.04 0.85 4.19
N ALA A 66 -7.36 1.21 5.43
CA ALA A 66 -7.73 2.58 5.77
C ALA A 66 -6.55 3.56 5.58
N ALA A 67 -5.36 3.19 6.02
CA ALA A 67 -4.14 3.98 5.85
C ALA A 67 -3.82 4.22 4.37
N ALA A 68 -3.94 3.20 3.52
CA ALA A 68 -3.76 3.35 2.07
C ALA A 68 -4.74 4.38 1.49
N ARG A 69 -6.03 4.31 1.85
CA ARG A 69 -7.04 5.28 1.42
C ARG A 69 -6.79 6.70 1.95
N ILE A 70 -6.30 6.83 3.18
CA ILE A 70 -5.90 8.11 3.77
C ILE A 70 -4.72 8.70 3.00
N ILE A 71 -3.70 7.89 2.65
CA ILE A 71 -2.55 8.33 1.85
C ILE A 71 -3.01 8.80 0.46
N SER A 72 -3.91 8.05 -0.19
CA SER A 72 -4.50 8.46 -1.47
C SER A 72 -5.25 9.79 -1.37
N ALA A 73 -6.08 9.99 -0.34
CA ALA A 73 -6.77 11.25 -0.13
C ALA A 73 -5.80 12.42 0.16
N ALA A 74 -4.74 12.17 0.94
CA ALA A 74 -3.70 13.17 1.22
C ALA A 74 -2.97 13.56 -0.08
N ARG A 75 -2.75 12.61 -0.99
CA ARG A 75 -2.16 12.85 -2.30
C ARG A 75 -2.97 13.82 -3.14
N GLU A 76 -4.30 13.65 -3.18
CA GLU A 76 -5.22 14.47 -3.99
C GLU A 76 -5.13 15.95 -3.63
N ILE A 77 -4.88 16.26 -2.36
CA ILE A 77 -4.72 17.64 -1.86
C ILE A 77 -3.25 18.07 -1.74
N SER A 78 -2.30 17.23 -2.18
CA SER A 78 -0.85 17.47 -2.06
C SER A 78 -0.38 17.75 -0.62
N LEU A 79 -0.98 17.08 0.37
CA LEU A 79 -0.60 17.20 1.78
C LEU A 79 0.77 16.53 2.00
N PRO A 80 1.80 17.24 2.49
CA PRO A 80 3.10 16.62 2.75
C PRO A 80 3.02 15.44 3.72
N LEU A 81 3.81 14.39 3.45
CA LEU A 81 3.68 13.11 4.12
C LEU A 81 5.03 12.58 4.60
N VAL A 82 5.08 12.03 5.81
CA VAL A 82 6.21 11.23 6.30
C VAL A 82 5.72 9.81 6.52
N ILE A 83 6.41 8.82 5.93
CA ILE A 83 6.09 7.40 6.09
C ILE A 83 7.26 6.70 6.78
N ASP A 84 6.97 6.07 7.93
CA ASP A 84 7.91 5.30 8.74
C ASP A 84 7.31 3.94 9.16
N ALA A 85 8.11 3.08 9.78
CA ALA A 85 7.67 1.85 10.46
C ALA A 85 6.70 0.99 9.61
N ASP A 86 5.52 0.64 10.14
CA ASP A 86 4.54 -0.19 9.42
C ASP A 86 3.89 0.52 8.22
N GLY A 87 4.03 1.84 8.12
CA GLY A 87 3.70 2.58 6.91
C GLY A 87 4.64 2.22 5.76
N LEU A 88 5.93 1.95 6.04
CA LEU A 88 6.84 1.43 5.02
C LEU A 88 6.46 0.00 4.62
N TYR A 89 6.01 -0.82 5.56
CA TYR A 89 5.49 -2.16 5.26
C TYR A 89 4.26 -2.09 4.33
N LEU A 90 3.32 -1.18 4.56
CA LEU A 90 2.17 -0.95 3.69
C LEU A 90 2.60 -0.77 2.22
N LEU A 91 3.64 0.02 1.97
CA LEU A 91 4.15 0.30 0.62
C LEU A 91 4.85 -0.90 -0.05
N THR A 92 5.15 -1.96 0.72
CA THR A 92 5.69 -3.21 0.15
C THR A 92 4.60 -4.13 -0.38
N LEU A 93 3.33 -3.86 -0.05
CA LEU A 93 2.20 -4.64 -0.52
C LEU A 93 1.88 -4.28 -1.97
N GLU A 94 1.60 -5.31 -2.78
CA GLU A 94 1.48 -5.16 -4.23
C GLU A 94 0.33 -4.23 -4.62
N GLU A 95 -0.78 -4.31 -3.89
CA GLU A 95 -2.00 -3.51 -4.08
C GLU A 95 -1.86 -2.02 -3.71
N HIS A 96 -0.67 -1.58 -3.27
CA HIS A 96 -0.43 -0.23 -2.76
C HIS A 96 0.80 0.46 -3.38
N ALA A 97 1.40 -0.12 -4.42
CA ALA A 97 2.63 0.41 -5.02
C ALA A 97 2.44 1.80 -5.65
N GLU A 98 1.24 2.12 -6.11
CA GLU A 98 0.88 3.41 -6.70
C GLU A 98 0.82 4.57 -5.68
N LEU A 99 0.83 4.27 -4.38
CA LEU A 99 0.76 5.30 -3.33
C LEU A 99 1.97 6.23 -3.32
N VAL A 100 3.13 5.76 -3.80
CA VAL A 100 4.39 6.52 -3.83
C VAL A 100 4.62 7.19 -5.17
N ALA A 101 4.40 6.46 -6.26
CA ALA A 101 4.76 6.89 -7.61
C ALA A 101 4.03 8.18 -7.99
N GLY A 102 4.79 9.25 -8.23
CA GLY A 102 4.27 10.57 -8.59
C GLY A 102 3.66 11.37 -7.44
N TYR A 103 3.78 10.91 -6.19
CA TYR A 103 3.51 11.73 -5.01
C TYR A 103 4.60 12.81 -4.89
N ARG A 104 4.25 14.05 -4.55
CA ARG A 104 5.22 15.11 -4.26
C ARG A 104 5.13 15.53 -2.79
N GLY A 105 6.28 15.71 -2.16
CA GLY A 105 6.34 16.10 -0.74
C GLY A 105 6.30 14.92 0.23
N LEU A 106 6.74 13.74 -0.21
CA LEU A 106 6.90 12.56 0.64
C LEU A 106 8.32 12.49 1.23
N VAL A 107 8.39 12.08 2.48
CA VAL A 107 9.63 11.68 3.17
C VAL A 107 9.50 10.22 3.61
N LEU A 108 10.42 9.38 3.16
CA LEU A 108 10.51 7.97 3.54
C LEU A 108 11.68 7.78 4.51
N THR A 109 11.49 7.02 5.59
CA THR A 109 12.54 6.78 6.60
C THR A 109 12.98 5.32 6.72
N PRO A 110 13.34 4.61 5.62
CA PRO A 110 13.66 3.19 5.69
C PRO A 110 15.05 2.93 6.26
N ASN A 111 15.25 1.78 6.91
CA ASN A 111 16.57 1.21 7.11
C ASN A 111 17.02 0.36 5.90
N ALA A 112 18.24 -0.17 5.93
CA ALA A 112 18.79 -0.96 4.82
C ALA A 112 17.96 -2.21 4.43
N VAL A 113 17.29 -2.87 5.39
CA VAL A 113 16.42 -4.03 5.11
C VAL A 113 15.10 -3.55 4.50
N GLU A 114 14.53 -2.47 5.01
CA GLU A 114 13.29 -1.87 4.49
C GLU A 114 13.48 -1.36 3.06
N VAL A 115 14.63 -0.75 2.72
CA VAL A 115 14.92 -0.34 1.33
C VAL A 115 14.82 -1.53 0.38
N ARG A 116 15.42 -2.69 0.71
CA ARG A 116 15.32 -3.89 -0.15
C ARG A 116 13.88 -4.36 -0.33
N ARG A 117 13.09 -4.36 0.74
CA ARG A 117 11.67 -4.77 0.68
C ARG A 117 10.81 -3.78 -0.12
N LEU A 118 11.03 -2.49 0.08
CA LEU A 118 10.36 -1.44 -0.69
C LEU A 118 10.71 -1.54 -2.16
N ALA A 119 12.00 -1.74 -2.46
CA ALA A 119 12.44 -1.91 -3.83
C ALA A 119 11.78 -3.13 -4.48
N GLN A 120 11.65 -4.26 -3.78
CA GLN A 120 10.94 -5.44 -4.29
C GLN A 120 9.45 -5.19 -4.54
N GLY A 121 8.75 -4.58 -3.57
CA GLY A 121 7.31 -4.30 -3.70
C GLY A 121 6.99 -3.25 -4.77
N LEU A 122 7.79 -2.20 -4.88
CA LEU A 122 7.63 -1.15 -5.88
C LEU A 122 8.15 -1.59 -7.26
N GLY A 123 9.25 -2.35 -7.29
CA GLY A 123 9.93 -2.79 -8.51
C GLY A 123 9.28 -3.94 -9.24
N GLY A 124 8.68 -4.90 -8.52
CA GLY A 124 7.85 -5.93 -9.15
C GLY A 124 6.63 -5.35 -9.89
N ASN A 125 6.16 -4.18 -9.44
CA ASN A 125 5.04 -3.46 -10.06
C ASN A 125 5.47 -2.49 -11.17
N TYR A 126 6.68 -1.94 -11.10
CA TYR A 126 7.19 -1.03 -12.13
C TYR A 126 7.18 -1.66 -13.54
N ALA A 127 7.60 -2.92 -13.66
CA ALA A 127 7.55 -3.66 -14.93
C ALA A 127 6.12 -3.91 -15.45
N LYS A 128 5.12 -3.94 -14.55
CA LYS A 128 3.69 -4.09 -14.91
C LYS A 128 3.04 -2.75 -15.28
N ILE A 129 3.42 -1.66 -14.62
CA ILE A 129 2.85 -0.31 -14.79
C ILE A 129 3.50 0.43 -15.97
N HIS A 130 4.77 0.13 -16.29
CA HIS A 130 5.49 0.69 -17.42
C HIS A 130 5.96 -0.41 -18.39
N PRO A 131 5.04 -1.11 -19.07
CA PRO A 131 5.38 -2.20 -19.99
C PRO A 131 6.20 -1.73 -21.20
N ASP A 132 6.12 -0.44 -21.53
CA ASP A 132 6.73 0.17 -22.73
C ASP A 132 8.20 0.57 -22.55
N LYS A 133 8.74 0.45 -21.33
CA LYS A 133 10.13 0.78 -21.08
C LYS A 133 10.97 -0.49 -21.24
N GLU A 134 11.89 -0.49 -22.20
CA GLU A 134 12.85 -1.58 -22.37
C GLU A 134 13.76 -1.63 -21.15
N ILE A 135 13.58 -2.70 -20.38
CA ILE A 135 14.39 -3.06 -19.23
C ILE A 135 15.31 -4.20 -19.68
N GLY A 136 16.19 -3.90 -20.64
CA GLY A 136 17.14 -4.88 -21.20
C GLY A 136 18.49 -4.78 -20.52
N ASP A 137 19.00 -5.92 -20.05
CA ASP A 137 20.37 -6.21 -19.57
C ASP A 137 20.77 -5.94 -18.10
N MET A 138 19.89 -5.40 -17.26
CA MET A 138 20.21 -5.18 -15.83
C MET A 138 19.86 -6.41 -14.97
N ASP A 139 20.65 -6.67 -13.94
CA ASP A 139 20.37 -7.77 -13.02
C ASP A 139 19.08 -7.52 -12.21
N GLY A 140 18.45 -8.57 -11.70
CA GLY A 140 17.15 -8.45 -11.01
C GLY A 140 17.17 -7.54 -9.78
N GLU A 141 18.33 -7.35 -9.13
CA GLU A 141 18.49 -6.47 -7.97
C GLU A 141 18.62 -5.00 -8.40
N GLU A 142 19.39 -4.74 -9.45
CA GLU A 142 19.60 -3.43 -10.07
C GLU A 142 18.29 -2.88 -10.66
N LEU A 143 17.47 -3.74 -11.26
CA LEU A 143 16.12 -3.39 -11.72
C LEU A 143 15.19 -2.99 -10.59
N THR A 144 15.24 -3.74 -9.51
CA THR A 144 14.43 -3.53 -8.32
C THR A 144 14.79 -2.19 -7.67
N LEU A 145 16.08 -1.87 -7.57
CA LEU A 145 16.58 -0.58 -7.08
C LEU A 145 16.26 0.58 -8.03
N THR A 146 16.41 0.39 -9.34
CA THR A 146 16.04 1.41 -10.34
C THR A 146 14.56 1.77 -10.26
N ALA A 147 13.71 0.78 -10.01
CA ALA A 147 12.30 1.00 -9.85
C ALA A 147 11.95 1.70 -8.51
N PHE A 148 12.66 1.38 -7.43
CA PHE A 148 12.57 2.14 -6.18
C PHE A 148 12.91 3.62 -6.41
N ASP A 149 14.01 3.88 -7.10
CA ASP A 149 14.47 5.23 -7.41
C ASP A 149 13.41 5.99 -8.22
N ARG A 150 12.84 5.35 -9.26
CA ARG A 150 11.77 5.95 -10.07
C ARG A 150 10.47 6.16 -9.29
N ALA A 151 10.07 5.21 -8.46
CA ALA A 151 8.87 5.33 -7.64
C ALA A 151 9.00 6.46 -6.61
N THR A 152 10.21 6.69 -6.11
CA THR A 152 10.52 7.73 -5.11
C THR A 152 11.03 9.04 -5.72
N GLU A 153 10.95 9.19 -7.04
CA GLU A 153 11.38 10.39 -7.75
C GLU A 153 10.72 11.66 -7.18
N GLY A 154 11.53 12.69 -6.94
CA GLY A 154 11.11 13.98 -6.39
C GLY A 154 10.83 13.96 -4.88
N ASN A 155 11.03 12.83 -4.21
CA ASN A 155 10.81 12.67 -2.77
C ASN A 155 12.12 12.48 -2.02
N VAL A 156 12.07 12.69 -0.70
CA VAL A 156 13.23 12.56 0.18
C VAL A 156 13.25 11.18 0.82
N VAL A 157 14.40 10.53 0.81
CA VAL A 157 14.64 9.26 1.50
C VAL A 157 15.71 9.45 2.55
N VAL A 158 15.37 9.11 3.80
CA VAL A 158 16.28 9.06 4.94
C VAL A 158 16.61 7.60 5.22
N LYS A 159 17.72 7.12 4.64
CA LYS A 159 18.18 5.75 4.82
C LYS A 159 18.94 5.60 6.13
N LYS A 160 18.28 4.97 7.11
CA LYS A 160 18.80 4.75 8.48
C LYS A 160 19.94 3.71 8.51
N GLY A 161 20.99 3.96 9.28
CA GLY A 161 22.15 3.07 9.41
C GLY A 161 23.14 3.48 10.51
N HIS A 162 24.40 3.01 10.42
CA HIS A 162 25.47 3.51 11.29
C HIS A 162 25.75 5.01 11.07
N HIS A 163 25.61 5.44 9.83
CA HIS A 163 25.45 6.84 9.44
C HIS A 163 24.18 6.90 8.59
N ASP A 164 23.33 7.87 8.87
CA ASP A 164 22.11 8.07 8.10
C ASP A 164 22.44 8.80 6.80
N ILE A 165 21.87 8.32 5.69
CA ILE A 165 22.04 8.92 4.37
C ILE A 165 20.74 9.59 3.98
N LEU A 166 20.78 10.89 3.74
CA LEU A 166 19.65 11.66 3.21
C LEU A 166 19.90 11.93 1.73
N PHE A 167 18.95 11.53 0.89
CA PHE A 167 19.01 11.79 -0.54
C PHE A 167 17.62 12.05 -1.10
N SER A 168 17.57 12.73 -2.24
CA SER A 168 16.38 12.84 -3.06
C SER A 168 16.67 12.24 -4.42
N VAL A 169 15.77 11.42 -4.95
CA VAL A 169 15.94 10.88 -6.29
C VAL A 169 15.44 11.90 -7.29
N SER A 170 16.32 12.31 -8.22
CA SER A 170 15.95 13.16 -9.36
C SER A 170 16.29 12.37 -10.62
N VAL A 171 15.30 12.10 -11.47
CA VAL A 171 15.57 11.53 -12.79
C VAL A 171 15.79 12.72 -13.73
N GLU A 172 17.01 12.85 -14.28
CA GLU A 172 17.26 13.81 -15.36
C GLU A 172 16.32 13.49 -16.52
N ARG A 173 15.59 14.50 -17.00
CA ARG A 173 14.67 14.41 -18.14
C ARG A 173 15.41 14.50 -19.47
#